data_AF-A0A644XVX3-F1
#
_entry.id   AF-A0A644XVX3-F1
#
_cell.length_a   1.000
_cell.length_b   1.000
_cell.length_c   1.000
_cell.angle_alpha   90.00
_cell.angle_beta   90.00
_cell.angle_gamma   90.00
#
_symmetry.space_group_name_H-M   'P 1'
#
loop_
_entity.id
_entity.type
_entity.pdbx_description
1 polymer ?
#
loop_
_entity_poly.entity_id
_entity_poly.type
_entity_poly.pdbx_seq_one_letter_code
_entity_poly.pdbx_strand_id
1 'polypeptide(L)'
;MNIKDFKKRISSNIRTLTKWYDYKIGALEKDAGVSPGYVSRLSKEDSLSSMPLIDLLVETSTKFKVSIDSLIYSDFTKFANEDKKRLYLFSETLLYLTDTSQLLWKRNDQKLVSEDEVVGSYVVQYNNEISFYIFELESVNEECPGYSLWVENREKKTNVAIVNSPGPALYEILSRLYESAGASADTVFIDESADSAIRCFMAENGNVFKNSSELKKYKPLFDRLNGRKEEEITLTFFDIEQCLGFSLPASAYKYASFWANNTNGQHQHCKSWLDAGYKTIDVPKSIINQYITFERIKEPNHEN
;
A
#
# COMPACT_ATOMS: atom_id res chain seq x y z
N MET A 1 -20.68 -9.44 19.22
CA MET A 1 -19.93 -10.66 18.83
C MET A 1 -19.79 -11.56 20.06
N ASN A 2 -20.02 -12.87 19.97
CA ASN A 2 -19.77 -13.79 21.10
C ASN A 2 -18.27 -14.13 21.23
N ILE A 3 -17.83 -14.67 22.38
CA ILE A 3 -16.41 -14.98 22.66
C ILE A 3 -15.81 -15.98 21.66
N LYS A 4 -16.60 -16.95 21.19
CA LYS A 4 -16.12 -17.97 20.24
C LYS A 4 -15.85 -17.37 18.87
N ASP A 5 -16.73 -16.49 18.41
CA ASP A 5 -16.59 -15.76 17.15
C ASP A 5 -15.44 -14.74 17.24
N PHE A 6 -15.28 -14.09 18.39
CA PHE A 6 -14.14 -13.20 18.69
C PHE A 6 -12.79 -13.93 18.55
N LYS A 7 -12.63 -15.10 19.19
CA LYS A 7 -11.38 -15.89 19.11
C LYS A 7 -11.10 -16.39 17.69
N LYS A 8 -12.14 -16.83 16.97
CA LYS A 8 -12.02 -17.22 15.56
C LYS A 8 -11.60 -16.05 14.67
N ARG A 9 -12.19 -14.87 14.90
CA ARG A 9 -11.89 -13.63 14.18
C ARG A 9 -10.42 -13.25 14.35
N ILE A 10 -9.92 -13.18 15.58
CA ILE A 10 -8.50 -12.91 15.86
C ILE A 10 -7.58 -13.94 15.19
N SER A 11 -7.86 -15.24 15.34
CA SER A 11 -7.05 -16.30 14.73
C SER A 11 -6.99 -16.16 13.20
N SER A 12 -8.12 -15.84 12.58
CA SER A 12 -8.24 -15.63 11.13
C SER A 12 -7.44 -14.40 10.68
N ASN A 13 -7.56 -13.29 11.41
CA ASN A 13 -6.88 -12.04 11.10
C ASN A 13 -5.35 -12.18 11.22
N ILE A 14 -4.86 -12.80 12.30
CA ILE A 14 -3.42 -13.06 12.49
C ILE A 14 -2.85 -13.92 11.36
N ARG A 15 -3.57 -14.97 10.95
CA ARG A 15 -3.16 -15.81 9.80
C ARG A 15 -3.14 -15.05 8.49
N THR A 16 -4.09 -14.15 8.32
CA THR A 16 -4.19 -13.33 7.11
C THR A 16 -3.03 -12.34 7.03
N LEU A 17 -2.74 -11.62 8.13
CA LEU A 17 -1.59 -10.72 8.21
C LEU A 17 -0.26 -11.45 8.02
N THR A 18 -0.02 -12.54 8.76
CA THR A 18 1.22 -13.32 8.63
C THR A 18 1.44 -13.78 7.18
N LYS A 19 0.38 -14.12 6.45
CA LYS A 19 0.47 -14.40 5.01
C LYS A 19 0.79 -13.16 4.17
N TRP A 20 0.16 -12.02 4.43
CA TRP A 20 0.41 -10.78 3.68
C TRP A 20 1.85 -10.28 3.83
N TYR A 21 2.44 -10.41 5.02
CA TYR A 21 3.81 -9.98 5.32
C TYR A 21 4.86 -11.09 5.16
N ASP A 22 4.49 -12.27 4.64
CA ASP A 22 5.37 -13.45 4.54
C ASP A 22 6.07 -13.81 5.87
N TYR A 23 5.36 -13.62 6.98
CA TYR A 23 5.86 -13.82 8.33
C TYR A 23 5.44 -15.19 8.88
N LYS A 24 6.36 -15.88 9.55
CA LYS A 24 6.07 -17.20 10.12
C LYS A 24 5.24 -17.05 11.40
N ILE A 25 4.07 -17.69 11.43
CA ILE A 25 3.16 -17.65 12.60
C ILE A 25 3.85 -18.13 13.89
N GLY A 26 4.71 -19.15 13.82
CA GLY A 26 5.46 -19.63 14.99
C GLY A 26 6.53 -18.66 15.47
N ALA A 27 7.07 -17.79 14.60
CA ALA A 27 7.96 -16.71 15.01
C ALA A 27 7.18 -15.64 15.76
N LEU A 28 6.01 -15.24 15.25
CA LEU A 28 5.10 -14.32 15.94
C LEU A 28 4.69 -14.85 17.31
N GLU A 29 4.35 -16.14 17.41
CA GLU A 29 4.00 -16.77 18.68
C GLU A 29 5.17 -16.70 19.68
N LYS A 30 6.40 -16.94 19.22
CA LYS A 30 7.60 -16.84 20.04
C LYS A 30 7.85 -15.41 20.51
N ASP A 31 7.73 -14.43 19.62
CA ASP A 31 7.94 -13.01 19.91
C ASP A 31 6.92 -12.50 20.94
N ALA A 32 5.67 -12.95 20.82
CA ALA A 32 4.59 -12.67 21.77
C ALA A 32 4.71 -13.44 23.10
N GLY A 33 5.75 -14.27 23.28
CA GLY A 33 5.92 -15.09 24.49
C GLY A 33 4.87 -16.20 24.66
N VAL A 34 4.21 -16.63 23.58
CA VAL A 34 3.17 -17.66 23.62
C VAL A 34 3.65 -19.01 23.09
N SER A 35 3.00 -20.10 23.52
CA SER A 35 3.37 -21.46 23.12
C SER A 35 3.22 -21.71 21.60
N PRO A 36 4.06 -22.53 20.96
CA PRO A 36 3.88 -22.88 19.54
C PRO A 36 2.50 -23.51 19.25
N GLY A 37 1.85 -23.06 18.18
CA GLY A 37 0.50 -23.47 17.79
C GLY A 37 -0.62 -22.82 18.59
N TYR A 38 -0.33 -21.82 19.43
CA TYR A 38 -1.29 -21.05 20.20
C TYR A 38 -2.39 -20.44 19.33
N VAL A 39 -2.04 -19.79 18.21
CA VAL A 39 -3.02 -19.17 17.30
C VAL A 39 -3.94 -20.24 16.67
N SER A 40 -3.48 -21.48 16.57
CA SER A 40 -4.27 -22.63 16.09
C SER A 40 -5.21 -23.20 17.14
N ARG A 41 -4.83 -23.15 18.41
CA ARG A 41 -5.68 -23.58 19.54
C ARG A 41 -6.71 -22.51 19.94
N LEU A 42 -6.40 -21.24 19.69
CA LEU A 42 -7.29 -20.11 20.01
C LEU A 42 -8.71 -20.28 19.44
N SER A 43 -8.85 -20.84 18.23
CA SER A 43 -10.17 -21.07 17.59
C SER A 43 -10.89 -22.35 18.04
N LYS A 44 -10.23 -23.20 18.84
CA LYS A 44 -10.70 -24.55 19.22
C LYS A 44 -11.04 -24.71 20.71
N GLU A 45 -10.47 -23.91 21.60
CA GLU A 45 -10.57 -24.13 23.06
C GLU A 45 -11.56 -23.20 23.79
N ASP A 46 -12.43 -23.80 24.61
CA ASP A 46 -13.32 -23.13 25.56
C ASP A 46 -12.63 -22.78 26.90
N SER A 47 -11.37 -23.20 27.13
CA SER A 47 -10.67 -22.96 28.40
C SER A 47 -10.19 -21.49 28.51
N LEU A 48 -10.44 -20.89 29.68
CA LEU A 48 -10.70 -19.45 29.80
C LEU A 48 -9.73 -18.71 30.75
N SER A 49 -8.63 -19.29 31.22
CA SER A 49 -8.00 -18.77 32.45
C SER A 49 -6.48 -18.58 32.52
N SER A 50 -5.70 -18.75 31.45
CA SER A 50 -4.24 -18.55 31.54
C SER A 50 -3.54 -18.17 30.24
N MET A 51 -4.29 -17.60 29.29
CA MET A 51 -3.82 -17.35 27.93
C MET A 51 -3.32 -15.89 27.77
N PRO A 52 -2.04 -15.65 27.42
CA PRO A 52 -1.48 -14.32 27.14
C PRO A 52 -2.00 -13.75 25.80
N LEU A 53 -3.32 -13.60 25.68
CA LEU A 53 -3.96 -13.06 24.47
C LEU A 53 -3.60 -11.60 24.26
N ILE A 54 -3.43 -10.83 25.34
CA ILE A 54 -3.06 -9.43 25.26
C ILE A 54 -1.65 -9.26 24.67
N ASP A 55 -0.68 -10.06 25.10
CA ASP A 55 0.68 -10.04 24.58
C ASP A 55 0.72 -10.40 23.10
N LEU A 56 -0.06 -11.41 22.68
CA LEU A 56 -0.21 -11.75 21.26
C LEU A 56 -0.84 -10.61 20.45
N LEU A 57 -1.88 -9.94 20.96
CA LEU A 57 -2.53 -8.82 20.27
C LEU A 57 -1.60 -7.62 20.17
N VAL A 58 -0.89 -7.28 21.24
CA VAL A 58 0.08 -6.18 21.29
C VAL A 58 1.26 -6.45 20.36
N GLU A 59 1.83 -7.65 20.38
CA GLU A 59 2.91 -8.04 19.47
C GLU A 59 2.44 -8.02 18.01
N THR A 60 1.27 -8.58 17.72
CA THR A 60 0.68 -8.55 16.37
C THR A 60 0.44 -7.12 15.90
N SER A 61 -0.14 -6.27 16.75
CA SER A 61 -0.42 -4.86 16.47
C SER A 61 0.88 -4.09 16.20
N THR A 62 1.90 -4.30 17.03
CA THR A 62 3.20 -3.64 16.90
C THR A 62 3.93 -4.09 15.64
N LYS A 63 3.90 -5.40 15.35
CA LYS A 63 4.59 -6.01 14.21
C LYS A 63 4.01 -5.58 12.87
N PHE A 64 2.68 -5.60 12.75
CA PHE A 64 1.99 -5.36 11.49
C PHE A 64 1.39 -3.94 11.40
N LYS A 65 1.64 -3.08 12.40
CA LYS A 65 1.18 -1.69 12.45
C LYS A 65 -0.33 -1.53 12.19
N VAL A 66 -1.10 -2.45 12.76
CA VAL A 66 -2.57 -2.43 12.76
C VAL A 66 -3.08 -2.18 14.17
N SER A 67 -4.25 -1.56 14.31
CA SER A 67 -4.84 -1.35 15.63
C SER A 67 -5.31 -2.68 16.25
N ILE A 68 -5.38 -2.71 17.58
CA ILE A 68 -5.94 -3.86 18.29
C ILE A 68 -7.44 -4.02 17.95
N ASP A 69 -8.17 -2.92 17.81
CA ASP A 69 -9.57 -2.91 17.39
C ASP A 69 -9.74 -3.57 16.01
N SER A 70 -8.86 -3.29 15.07
CA SER A 70 -8.85 -3.93 13.75
C SER A 70 -8.63 -5.42 13.81
N LEU A 71 -7.73 -5.88 14.68
CA LEU A 71 -7.52 -7.31 14.91
C LEU A 71 -8.76 -8.00 15.46
N ILE A 72 -9.58 -7.27 16.23
CA ILE A 72 -10.77 -7.77 16.92
C ILE A 72 -12.01 -7.73 16.04
N TYR A 73 -12.27 -6.63 15.33
CA TYR A 73 -13.57 -6.38 14.69
C TYR A 73 -13.55 -6.60 13.18
N SER A 74 -12.43 -6.34 12.50
CA SER A 74 -12.37 -6.39 11.04
C SER A 74 -12.20 -7.78 10.47
N ASP A 75 -12.69 -8.02 9.25
CA ASP A 75 -12.55 -9.30 8.56
C ASP A 75 -11.49 -9.23 7.47
N PHE A 76 -10.22 -9.50 7.81
CA PHE A 76 -9.13 -9.38 6.84
C PHE A 76 -9.26 -10.34 5.65
N THR A 77 -10.06 -11.39 5.80
CA THR A 77 -10.30 -12.35 4.71
C THR A 77 -11.16 -11.76 3.57
N LYS A 78 -11.88 -10.66 3.83
CA LYS A 78 -12.75 -9.99 2.84
C LYS A 78 -12.00 -9.03 1.91
N PHE A 79 -10.75 -8.68 2.22
CA PHE A 79 -9.95 -7.80 1.37
C PHE A 79 -9.36 -8.61 0.20
N ALA A 80 -10.19 -8.85 -0.82
CA ALA A 80 -9.85 -9.70 -1.96
C ALA A 80 -8.86 -9.04 -2.93
N ASN A 81 -9.01 -7.73 -3.22
CA ASN A 81 -8.13 -6.99 -4.13
C ASN A 81 -6.92 -6.38 -3.38
N GLU A 82 -5.74 -6.44 -3.99
CA GLU A 82 -4.50 -5.84 -3.48
C GLU A 82 -4.63 -4.33 -3.25
N ASP A 83 -5.35 -3.59 -4.09
CA ASP A 83 -5.51 -2.14 -3.88
C ASP A 83 -6.36 -1.84 -2.64
N LYS A 84 -7.36 -2.69 -2.35
CA LYS A 84 -8.14 -2.60 -1.10
C LYS A 84 -7.28 -2.93 0.12
N LYS A 85 -6.45 -3.97 0.03
CA LYS A 85 -5.50 -4.32 1.10
C LYS A 85 -4.53 -3.17 1.36
N ARG A 86 -4.00 -2.57 0.29
CA ARG A 86 -3.05 -1.46 0.37
C ARG A 86 -3.69 -0.23 0.99
N LEU A 87 -4.87 0.18 0.50
CA LEU A 87 -5.60 1.31 1.07
C LEU A 87 -5.92 1.06 2.54
N TYR A 88 -6.41 -0.14 2.89
CA TYR A 88 -6.70 -0.50 4.27
C TYR A 88 -5.46 -0.40 5.17
N LEU A 89 -4.35 -1.03 4.80
CA LEU A 89 -3.12 -1.01 5.60
C LEU A 89 -2.50 0.39 5.67
N PHE A 90 -2.63 1.16 4.59
CA PHE A 90 -2.26 2.56 4.56
C PHE A 90 -3.10 3.37 5.56
N SER A 91 -4.43 3.23 5.54
CA SER A 91 -5.34 3.88 6.49
C SER A 91 -5.04 3.49 7.94
N GLU A 92 -4.77 2.21 8.21
CA GLU A 92 -4.34 1.72 9.53
C GLU A 92 -3.04 2.39 10.00
N THR A 93 -2.06 2.50 9.11
CA THR A 93 -0.78 3.14 9.41
C THR A 93 -0.99 4.63 9.69
N LEU A 94 -1.82 5.29 8.89
CA LEU A 94 -2.15 6.70 9.04
C LEU A 94 -2.86 6.98 10.37
N LEU A 95 -3.83 6.13 10.75
CA LEU A 95 -4.51 6.16 12.05
C LEU A 95 -3.53 5.95 13.20
N TYR A 96 -2.77 4.85 13.17
CA TYR A 96 -1.80 4.51 14.21
C TYR A 96 -0.81 5.64 14.49
N LEU A 97 -0.24 6.24 13.43
CA LEU A 97 0.70 7.35 13.57
C LEU A 97 0.01 8.63 14.03
N THR A 98 -1.26 8.86 13.68
CA THR A 98 -2.05 9.97 14.20
C THR A 98 -2.32 9.80 15.71
N ASP A 99 -2.77 8.61 16.13
CA ASP A 99 -3.08 8.30 17.52
C ASP A 99 -1.86 8.37 18.43
N THR A 100 -0.71 7.96 17.90
CA THR A 100 0.57 8.05 18.61
C THR A 100 1.24 9.43 18.47
N SER A 101 0.54 10.42 17.90
CA SER A 101 1.02 11.79 17.69
C SER A 101 2.30 11.91 16.85
N GLN A 102 2.58 10.91 16.02
CA GLN A 102 3.69 10.90 15.05
C GLN A 102 3.32 11.61 13.75
N LEU A 103 2.03 11.79 13.46
CA LEU A 103 1.52 12.63 12.38
C LEU A 103 0.67 13.76 12.93
N LEU A 104 0.99 14.99 12.53
CA LEU A 104 0.32 16.19 13.00
C LEU A 104 -0.45 16.86 11.86
N TRP A 105 -1.78 16.75 11.93
CA TRP A 105 -2.69 17.27 10.93
C TRP A 105 -2.91 18.77 11.11
N LYS A 106 -2.87 19.50 10.00
CA LYS A 106 -3.17 20.93 9.94
C LYS A 106 -4.46 21.14 9.18
N ARG A 107 -5.40 21.87 9.79
CA ARG A 107 -6.58 22.35 9.08
C ARG A 107 -6.15 23.41 8.06
N ASN A 108 -6.67 23.29 6.85
CA ASN A 108 -6.47 24.25 5.78
C ASN A 108 -7.84 24.66 5.21
N ASP A 109 -8.20 25.92 5.48
CA ASP A 109 -9.45 26.54 5.06
C ASP A 109 -9.31 27.24 3.68
N GLN A 110 -8.14 27.18 3.04
CA GLN A 110 -7.98 27.65 1.66
C GLN A 110 -8.59 26.63 0.68
N LYS A 111 -9.38 27.09 -0.29
CA LYS A 111 -9.84 26.25 -1.41
C LYS A 111 -8.63 25.78 -2.23
N LEU A 112 -8.16 24.57 -1.92
CA LEU A 112 -7.02 23.94 -2.59
C LEU A 112 -7.39 23.31 -3.95
N VAL A 113 -8.68 23.20 -4.26
CA VAL A 113 -9.19 22.59 -5.50
C VAL A 113 -10.17 23.56 -6.16
N SER A 114 -10.16 23.64 -7.49
CA SER A 114 -11.13 24.38 -8.30
C SER A 114 -12.47 23.65 -8.44
N GLU A 115 -12.78 22.71 -7.55
CA GLU A 115 -14.03 21.94 -7.54
C GLU A 115 -15.02 22.67 -6.63
N ASP A 116 -16.21 22.93 -7.15
CA ASP A 116 -17.27 23.67 -6.47
C ASP A 116 -17.79 22.97 -5.20
N GLU A 117 -17.39 21.71 -4.98
CA GLU A 117 -17.94 20.81 -3.95
C GLU A 117 -17.04 20.62 -2.70
N VAL A 118 -16.09 21.51 -2.41
CA VAL A 118 -15.16 21.37 -1.25
C VAL A 118 -15.28 22.55 -0.27
N VAL A 119 -15.59 22.25 1.00
CA VAL A 119 -15.73 23.26 2.09
C VAL A 119 -14.53 23.39 3.01
N GLY A 120 -13.65 22.40 3.05
CA GLY A 120 -12.50 22.40 3.95
C GLY A 120 -11.55 21.25 3.70
N SER A 121 -10.35 21.32 4.27
CA SER A 121 -9.37 20.22 4.18
C SER A 121 -8.47 20.10 5.40
N TYR A 122 -7.97 18.90 5.64
CA TYR A 122 -6.88 18.62 6.57
C TYR A 122 -5.70 18.09 5.77
N VAL A 123 -4.50 18.60 6.06
CA VAL A 123 -3.27 18.16 5.42
C VAL A 123 -2.27 17.69 6.46
N VAL A 124 -1.57 16.61 6.15
CA VAL A 124 -0.31 16.26 6.79
C VAL A 124 0.77 16.16 5.73
N GLN A 125 1.92 16.79 6.00
CA GLN A 125 3.09 16.74 5.13
C GLN A 125 4.10 15.76 5.72
N TYR A 126 4.60 14.86 4.89
CA TYR A 126 5.53 13.80 5.24
C TYR A 126 6.82 13.94 4.44
N ASN A 127 7.94 14.04 5.15
CA ASN A 127 9.30 14.17 4.61
C ASN A 127 9.48 15.26 3.53
N ASN A 128 8.62 16.28 3.53
CA ASN A 128 8.56 17.36 2.53
C ASN A 128 8.36 16.90 1.07
N GLU A 129 8.04 15.63 0.84
CA GLU A 129 7.87 15.06 -0.50
C GLU A 129 6.45 14.56 -0.75
N ILE A 130 5.75 14.15 0.31
CA ILE A 130 4.42 13.55 0.24
C ILE A 130 3.49 14.36 1.13
N SER A 131 2.28 14.64 0.65
CA SER A 131 1.23 15.25 1.44
C SER A 131 -0.04 14.42 1.34
N PHE A 132 -0.67 14.15 2.49
CA PHE A 132 -1.96 13.49 2.54
C PHE A 132 -3.02 14.53 2.86
N TYR A 133 -4.09 14.56 2.07
CA TYR A 133 -5.20 15.48 2.23
C TYR A 133 -6.49 14.71 2.48
N ILE A 134 -7.27 15.19 3.42
CA ILE A 134 -8.65 14.77 3.62
C ILE A 134 -9.51 16.01 3.35
N PHE A 135 -10.39 15.91 2.36
CA PHE A 135 -11.29 16.98 1.97
C PHE A 135 -12.71 16.73 2.48
N GLU A 136 -13.31 17.76 3.06
CA GLU A 136 -14.73 17.85 3.37
C GLU A 136 -15.49 18.25 2.11
N LEU A 137 -16.44 17.41 1.67
CA LEU A 137 -17.27 17.69 0.49
C LEU A 137 -18.45 18.63 0.84
N GLU A 138 -19.17 19.20 -0.13
CA GLU A 138 -20.43 19.92 0.07
C GLU A 138 -21.63 18.97 -0.03
N SER A 139 -22.67 19.18 0.79
CA SER A 139 -23.91 18.41 0.71
C SER A 139 -24.94 19.12 -0.17
N VAL A 140 -25.55 18.40 -1.12
CA VAL A 140 -26.68 18.92 -1.93
C VAL A 140 -28.01 18.92 -1.15
N ASN A 141 -28.15 18.02 -0.16
CA ASN A 141 -29.31 17.91 0.74
C ASN A 141 -28.78 17.90 2.18
N GLU A 142 -29.46 18.54 3.13
CA GLU A 142 -29.06 18.86 4.53
C GLU A 142 -28.51 17.71 5.43
N GLU A 143 -28.21 16.53 4.89
CA GLU A 143 -27.44 15.48 5.55
C GLU A 143 -25.93 15.68 5.34
N CYS A 144 -25.16 15.57 6.43
CA CYS A 144 -23.73 15.91 6.49
C CYS A 144 -22.90 15.35 5.32
N PRO A 145 -21.95 16.14 4.79
CA PRO A 145 -21.22 15.79 3.58
C PRO A 145 -20.26 14.61 3.75
N GLY A 146 -19.95 13.96 2.63
CA GLY A 146 -18.89 12.96 2.55
C GLY A 146 -17.48 13.55 2.61
N TYR A 147 -16.48 12.67 2.54
CA TYR A 147 -15.06 13.03 2.55
C TYR A 147 -14.33 12.38 1.39
N SER A 148 -13.25 13.02 0.92
CA SER A 148 -12.33 12.38 -0.02
C SER A 148 -10.88 12.41 0.47
N LEU A 149 -10.18 11.27 0.32
CA LEU A 149 -8.76 11.12 0.64
C LEU A 149 -7.94 11.33 -0.63
N TRP A 150 -6.96 12.22 -0.58
CA TRP A 150 -6.05 12.50 -1.68
C TRP A 150 -4.60 12.35 -1.23
N VAL A 151 -3.77 11.90 -2.16
CA VAL A 151 -2.33 11.80 -1.98
C VAL A 151 -1.66 12.72 -3.00
N GLU A 152 -0.76 13.58 -2.52
CA GLU A 152 0.09 14.40 -3.36
C GLU A 152 1.53 13.97 -3.17
N ASN A 153 2.24 13.84 -4.28
CA ASN A 153 3.68 13.74 -4.30
C ASN A 153 4.25 14.85 -5.19
N ARG A 154 5.55 14.81 -5.49
CA ARG A 154 6.22 15.78 -6.38
C ARG A 154 5.65 15.83 -7.81
N GLU A 155 4.89 14.82 -8.23
CA GLU A 155 4.41 14.67 -9.60
C GLU A 155 3.01 15.22 -9.82
N LYS A 156 2.09 14.88 -8.91
CA LYS A 156 0.67 15.28 -8.95
C LYS A 156 -0.04 14.98 -7.64
N LYS A 157 -1.26 15.52 -7.55
CA LYS A 157 -2.25 15.23 -6.52
C LYS A 157 -3.36 14.35 -7.10
N THR A 158 -3.68 13.25 -6.42
CA THR A 158 -4.61 12.21 -6.88
C THR A 158 -5.67 11.90 -5.83
N ASN A 159 -6.94 11.80 -6.24
CA ASN A 159 -8.05 11.32 -5.40
C ASN A 159 -7.94 9.80 -5.26
N VAL A 160 -7.85 9.31 -4.04
CA VAL A 160 -7.65 7.89 -3.72
C VAL A 160 -8.94 7.20 -3.29
N ALA A 161 -9.80 7.89 -2.55
CA ALA A 161 -11.05 7.32 -2.07
C ALA A 161 -12.08 8.42 -1.75
N ILE A 162 -13.35 8.09 -1.93
CA ILE A 162 -14.51 8.91 -1.54
C ILE A 162 -15.38 8.13 -0.54
N VAL A 163 -15.81 8.79 0.54
CA VAL A 163 -16.62 8.24 1.63
C VAL A 163 -17.85 9.10 1.84
N ASN A 164 -19.04 8.56 1.53
CA ASN A 164 -20.31 9.24 1.75
C ASN A 164 -20.89 8.78 3.09
N SER A 165 -20.65 9.53 4.16
CA SER A 165 -21.10 9.10 5.50
C SER A 165 -21.28 10.29 6.45
N PRO A 166 -22.42 10.40 7.16
CA PRO A 166 -22.71 11.53 8.04
C PRO A 166 -21.93 11.41 9.36
N GLY A 167 -20.90 12.24 9.58
CA GLY A 167 -20.18 12.26 10.86
C GLY A 167 -19.01 13.25 10.90
N PRO A 168 -18.77 13.96 12.02
CA PRO A 168 -17.61 14.83 12.19
C PRO A 168 -16.52 14.22 13.10
N ALA A 169 -15.36 14.89 13.12
CA ALA A 169 -14.06 14.53 13.72
C ALA A 169 -13.14 13.73 12.79
N LEU A 170 -11.92 14.25 12.58
CA LEU A 170 -10.87 13.66 11.74
C LEU A 170 -10.65 12.16 12.00
N TYR A 171 -10.74 11.77 13.27
CA TYR A 171 -10.61 10.37 13.68
C TYR A 171 -11.76 9.50 13.17
N GLU A 172 -12.99 10.00 13.24
CA GLU A 172 -14.16 9.31 12.71
C GLU A 172 -14.08 9.21 11.18
N ILE A 173 -13.55 10.24 10.49
CA ILE A 173 -13.28 10.22 9.05
C ILE A 173 -12.27 9.12 8.70
N LEU A 174 -11.15 9.05 9.41
CA LEU A 174 -10.12 8.04 9.19
C LEU A 174 -10.64 6.62 9.47
N SER A 175 -11.43 6.42 10.53
CA SER A 175 -12.08 5.13 10.82
C SER A 175 -13.13 4.73 9.77
N ARG A 176 -13.82 5.71 9.17
CA ARG A 176 -14.82 5.46 8.12
C ARG A 176 -14.20 5.26 6.75
N LEU A 177 -13.06 5.90 6.46
CA LEU A 177 -12.20 5.56 5.32
C LEU A 177 -11.80 4.09 5.38
N TYR A 178 -11.45 3.63 6.58
CA TYR A 178 -11.15 2.25 6.87
C TYR A 178 -12.33 1.29 6.60
N GLU A 179 -13.54 1.61 7.07
CA GLU A 179 -14.73 0.77 6.85
C GLU A 179 -15.17 0.79 5.37
N SER A 180 -15.13 1.96 4.74
CA SER A 180 -15.52 2.16 3.34
C SER A 180 -14.56 1.49 2.36
N ALA A 181 -13.24 1.51 2.61
CA ALA A 181 -12.27 0.81 1.76
C ALA A 181 -12.55 -0.70 1.65
N GLY A 182 -13.12 -1.31 2.70
CA GLY A 182 -13.61 -2.68 2.67
C GLY A 182 -14.87 -2.84 1.82
N ALA A 183 -15.87 -1.97 2.04
CA ALA A 183 -17.23 -2.09 1.51
C ALA A 183 -17.40 -1.59 0.06
N SER A 184 -16.70 -0.53 -0.35
CA SER A 184 -16.95 0.21 -1.60
C SER A 184 -15.82 -0.02 -2.60
N ALA A 185 -15.88 -1.14 -3.33
CA ALA A 185 -14.84 -1.48 -4.33
C ALA A 185 -14.71 -0.46 -5.46
N ASP A 186 -15.82 0.18 -5.82
CA ASP A 186 -15.92 1.01 -7.02
C ASP A 186 -15.45 2.45 -6.78
N THR A 187 -15.10 2.82 -5.53
CA THR A 187 -14.73 4.19 -5.15
C THR A 187 -13.24 4.34 -4.82
N VAL A 188 -12.44 3.27 -4.96
CA VAL A 188 -11.00 3.29 -4.69
C VAL A 188 -10.23 3.46 -6.00
N PHE A 189 -9.48 4.56 -6.10
CA PHE A 189 -8.70 4.92 -7.28
C PHE A 189 -7.24 5.18 -6.91
N ILE A 190 -6.39 4.18 -7.02
CA ILE A 190 -4.95 4.35 -6.77
C ILE A 190 -4.22 4.34 -8.11
N ASP A 191 -3.88 5.51 -8.63
CA ASP A 191 -2.94 5.58 -9.74
C ASP A 191 -1.50 5.31 -9.27
N GLU A 192 -0.58 5.06 -10.19
CA GLU A 192 0.81 4.68 -9.84
C GLU A 192 1.56 5.75 -9.03
N SER A 193 1.23 7.03 -9.20
CA SER A 193 1.89 8.12 -8.48
C SER A 193 1.48 8.09 -7.01
N ALA A 194 0.17 7.94 -6.76
CA ALA A 194 -0.38 7.72 -5.43
C ALA A 194 0.10 6.40 -4.83
N ASP A 195 0.17 5.34 -5.62
CA ASP A 195 0.66 4.03 -5.21
C ASP A 195 2.12 4.08 -4.74
N SER A 196 2.99 4.73 -5.52
CA SER A 196 4.39 4.94 -5.19
C SER A 196 4.54 5.74 -3.89
N ALA A 197 3.79 6.85 -3.75
CA ALA A 197 3.80 7.66 -2.54
C ALA A 197 3.34 6.88 -1.30
N ILE A 198 2.24 6.13 -1.42
CA ILE A 198 1.75 5.25 -0.35
C ILE A 198 2.81 4.22 0.02
N ARG A 199 3.50 3.61 -0.95
CA ARG A 199 4.55 2.61 -0.69
C ARG A 199 5.77 3.20 -0.04
N CYS A 200 6.25 4.36 -0.49
CA CYS A 200 7.37 5.05 0.16
C CYS A 200 7.03 5.33 1.62
N PHE A 201 5.85 5.91 1.88
CA PHE A 201 5.35 6.15 3.23
C PHE A 201 5.27 4.85 4.05
N MET A 202 4.69 3.79 3.50
CA MET A 202 4.55 2.51 4.20
C MET A 202 5.92 1.87 4.48
N ALA A 203 6.87 1.92 3.54
CA ALA A 203 8.20 1.36 3.70
C ALA A 203 9.02 2.08 4.77
N GLU A 204 8.97 3.41 4.81
CA GLU A 204 9.66 4.21 5.82
C GLU A 204 9.09 4.00 7.22
N ASN A 205 7.81 3.64 7.33
CA ASN A 205 7.16 3.27 8.58
C ASN A 205 7.24 1.77 8.91
N GLY A 206 8.06 1.00 8.18
CA GLY A 206 8.30 -0.43 8.43
C GLY A 206 7.12 -1.34 8.08
N ASN A 207 6.14 -0.83 7.33
CA ASN A 207 4.95 -1.56 6.91
C ASN A 207 5.09 -2.03 5.45
N VAL A 208 6.00 -2.97 5.19
CA VAL A 208 6.19 -3.53 3.84
C VAL A 208 5.55 -4.92 3.78
N PHE A 209 4.44 -5.04 3.07
CA PHE A 209 3.79 -6.32 2.81
C PHE A 209 4.07 -6.83 1.39
N LYS A 210 3.96 -8.14 1.19
CA LYS A 210 4.26 -8.80 -0.07
C LYS A 210 3.18 -8.49 -1.10
N ASN A 211 3.46 -7.57 -2.00
CA ASN A 211 2.58 -7.31 -3.12
C ASN A 211 2.76 -8.40 -4.20
N SER A 212 1.76 -9.28 -4.33
CA SER A 212 1.77 -10.39 -5.30
C SER A 212 1.32 -9.99 -6.70
N SER A 213 0.69 -8.81 -6.87
CA SER A 213 0.15 -8.36 -8.16
C SER A 213 1.14 -7.56 -9.00
N GLU A 214 2.11 -6.86 -8.41
CA GLU A 214 3.06 -6.05 -9.20
C GLU A 214 4.04 -6.89 -10.02
N LEU A 215 4.56 -7.96 -9.42
CA LEU A 215 5.36 -8.95 -10.15
C LEU A 215 4.56 -9.57 -11.31
N LYS A 216 3.23 -9.64 -11.21
CA LYS A 216 2.36 -10.12 -12.29
C LYS A 216 2.05 -9.02 -13.32
N LYS A 217 1.86 -7.77 -12.89
CA LYS A 217 1.55 -6.60 -13.75
C LYS A 217 2.65 -6.37 -14.77
N TYR A 218 3.91 -6.46 -14.36
CA TYR A 218 5.08 -6.29 -15.24
C TYR A 218 5.73 -7.61 -15.69
N LYS A 219 5.12 -8.76 -15.34
CA LYS A 219 5.54 -10.08 -15.85
C LYS A 219 5.62 -10.14 -17.38
N PRO A 220 4.68 -9.56 -18.16
CA PRO A 220 4.80 -9.57 -19.62
C PRO A 220 6.09 -8.92 -20.12
N LEU A 221 6.54 -7.84 -19.47
CA LEU A 221 7.80 -7.18 -19.78
C LEU A 221 9.01 -8.07 -19.43
N PHE A 222 8.96 -8.79 -18.29
CA PHE A 222 9.95 -9.82 -17.97
C PHE A 222 9.98 -10.90 -19.06
N ASP A 223 8.83 -11.47 -19.43
CA ASP A 223 8.74 -12.53 -20.42
C ASP A 223 9.21 -12.05 -21.82
N ARG A 224 9.07 -10.76 -22.12
CA ARG A 224 9.55 -10.14 -23.37
C ARG A 224 11.07 -10.06 -23.45
N LEU A 225 11.73 -9.83 -22.31
CA LEU A 225 13.19 -9.68 -22.20
C LEU A 225 13.88 -11.01 -21.89
N ASN A 226 13.24 -11.90 -21.15
CA ASN A 226 13.82 -13.15 -20.69
C ASN A 226 14.20 -14.07 -21.86
N GLY A 227 15.40 -14.65 -21.81
CA GLY A 227 15.91 -15.54 -22.86
C GLY A 227 16.45 -14.85 -24.12
N ARG A 228 16.39 -13.50 -24.19
CA ARG A 228 17.05 -12.71 -25.23
C ARG A 228 18.56 -12.74 -25.09
N LYS A 229 19.29 -12.68 -26.21
CA LYS A 229 20.77 -12.73 -26.26
C LYS A 229 21.40 -11.41 -26.70
N GLU A 230 20.57 -10.47 -27.11
CA GLU A 230 20.94 -9.12 -27.51
C GLU A 230 21.59 -8.39 -26.32
N GLU A 231 22.73 -7.73 -26.57
CA GLU A 231 23.46 -6.94 -25.56
C GLU A 231 22.66 -5.70 -25.13
N GLU A 232 21.90 -5.13 -26.07
CA GLU A 232 21.01 -3.99 -25.84
C GLU A 232 19.65 -4.24 -26.52
N ILE A 233 18.57 -3.94 -25.80
CA ILE A 233 17.21 -3.99 -26.33
C ILE A 233 16.56 -2.64 -26.09
N THR A 234 16.20 -1.93 -27.17
CA THR A 234 15.45 -0.68 -27.08
C THR A 234 13.97 -0.93 -27.36
N LEU A 235 13.11 -0.51 -26.44
CA LEU A 235 11.65 -0.54 -26.60
C LEU A 235 11.09 0.87 -26.46
N THR A 236 10.15 1.24 -27.33
CA THR A 236 9.39 2.48 -27.13
C THR A 236 8.40 2.31 -25.98
N PHE A 237 7.94 3.42 -25.39
CA PHE A 237 6.88 3.37 -24.39
C PHE A 237 5.62 2.71 -24.96
N PHE A 238 5.28 2.96 -26.22
CA PHE A 238 4.18 2.28 -26.89
C PHE A 238 4.38 0.75 -26.95
N ASP A 239 5.58 0.27 -27.31
CA ASP A 239 5.87 -1.18 -27.33
C ASP A 239 5.73 -1.80 -25.94
N ILE A 240 6.17 -1.07 -24.90
CA ILE A 240 6.06 -1.50 -23.52
C ILE A 240 4.59 -1.55 -23.10
N GLU A 241 3.78 -0.53 -23.41
CA GLU A 241 2.35 -0.51 -23.12
C GLU A 241 1.59 -1.64 -23.83
N GLN A 242 1.91 -1.91 -25.10
CA GLN A 242 1.35 -3.05 -25.85
C GLN A 242 1.74 -4.38 -25.21
N CYS A 243 2.99 -4.50 -24.74
CA CYS A 243 3.46 -5.68 -24.03
C CYS A 243 2.72 -5.87 -22.70
N LEU A 244 2.47 -4.79 -21.97
CA LEU A 244 1.85 -4.80 -20.64
C LEU A 244 0.32 -4.93 -20.70
N GLY A 245 -0.30 -4.51 -21.81
CA GLY A 245 -1.76 -4.48 -21.98
C GLY A 245 -2.44 -3.32 -21.24
N PHE A 246 -1.67 -2.32 -20.79
CA PHE A 246 -2.16 -1.10 -20.16
C PHE A 246 -1.22 0.08 -20.45
N SER A 247 -1.73 1.30 -20.37
CA SER A 247 -0.92 2.51 -20.52
C SER A 247 0.01 2.73 -19.33
N LEU A 248 1.27 3.02 -19.61
CA LEU A 248 2.28 3.32 -18.62
C LEU A 248 1.83 4.53 -17.77
N PRO A 249 2.18 4.54 -16.48
CA PRO A 249 1.84 5.65 -15.63
C PRO A 249 2.59 6.91 -16.04
N ALA A 250 1.99 8.09 -15.78
CA ALA A 250 2.59 9.38 -16.10
C ALA A 250 4.02 9.57 -15.55
N SER A 251 4.37 8.87 -14.46
CA SER A 251 5.71 8.86 -13.88
C SER A 251 6.76 8.24 -14.81
N ALA A 252 6.41 7.19 -15.56
CA ALA A 252 7.27 6.54 -16.54
C ALA A 252 7.71 7.50 -17.67
N TYR A 253 6.86 8.48 -17.98
CA TYR A 253 7.10 9.50 -19.00
C TYR A 253 7.89 10.71 -18.49
N LYS A 254 8.09 10.84 -17.18
CA LYS A 254 8.63 12.07 -16.57
C LYS A 254 9.90 11.84 -15.76
N TYR A 255 10.00 10.72 -15.04
CA TYR A 255 11.05 10.54 -14.03
C TYR A 255 11.94 9.35 -14.35
N ALA A 256 13.26 9.61 -14.38
CA ALA A 256 14.25 8.57 -14.53
C ALA A 256 14.25 7.55 -13.39
N SER A 257 13.79 7.94 -12.20
CA SER A 257 13.61 7.05 -11.05
C SER A 257 12.63 5.91 -11.31
N PHE A 258 11.60 6.13 -12.13
CA PHE A 258 10.67 5.06 -12.52
C PHE A 258 11.40 3.91 -13.22
N TRP A 259 12.42 4.22 -14.02
CA TRP A 259 13.22 3.23 -14.74
C TRP A 259 14.52 2.87 -14.01
N ALA A 260 14.71 3.29 -12.76
CA ALA A 260 15.95 3.03 -12.04
C ALA A 260 16.14 1.55 -11.70
N ASN A 261 17.40 1.11 -11.66
CA ASN A 261 17.80 -0.26 -11.35
C ASN A 261 17.88 -0.51 -9.83
N ASN A 262 16.83 -0.15 -9.09
CA ASN A 262 16.84 -0.18 -7.63
C ASN A 262 16.41 -1.55 -7.07
N THR A 263 17.34 -2.32 -6.50
CA THR A 263 17.05 -3.64 -5.88
C THR A 263 16.43 -3.57 -4.49
N ASN A 264 16.33 -2.38 -3.89
CA ASN A 264 15.95 -2.19 -2.48
C ASN A 264 14.45 -2.35 -2.19
N GLY A 265 13.66 -2.87 -3.14
CA GLY A 265 12.27 -3.25 -2.93
C GLY A 265 11.23 -2.12 -3.01
N GLN A 266 11.66 -0.87 -3.19
CA GLN A 266 10.77 0.30 -3.32
C GLN A 266 9.98 0.34 -4.64
N HIS A 267 10.49 -0.30 -5.71
CA HIS A 267 9.86 -0.34 -7.04
C HIS A 267 9.90 -1.78 -7.58
N GLN A 268 8.85 -2.59 -7.37
CA GLN A 268 8.92 -4.01 -7.77
C GLN A 268 8.87 -4.21 -9.28
N HIS A 269 8.45 -3.21 -10.07
CA HIS A 269 8.45 -3.29 -11.53
C HIS A 269 9.86 -3.40 -12.12
N CYS A 270 10.89 -2.82 -11.48
CA CYS A 270 12.27 -2.94 -11.95
C CYS A 270 12.83 -4.36 -11.91
N LYS A 271 12.29 -5.22 -11.03
CA LYS A 271 12.61 -6.65 -11.03
C LYS A 271 12.32 -7.31 -12.35
N SER A 272 11.35 -6.79 -13.12
CA SER A 272 10.96 -7.40 -14.39
C SER A 272 12.10 -7.40 -15.43
N TRP A 273 12.95 -6.37 -15.45
CA TRP A 273 14.13 -6.36 -16.33
C TRP A 273 15.38 -6.88 -15.60
N LEU A 274 15.54 -6.58 -14.31
CA LEU A 274 16.69 -7.05 -13.53
C LEU A 274 16.73 -8.59 -13.43
N ASP A 275 15.60 -9.23 -13.11
CA ASP A 275 15.50 -10.70 -13.03
C ASP A 275 15.63 -11.34 -14.42
N ALA A 276 15.33 -10.59 -15.50
CA ALA A 276 15.55 -11.03 -16.88
C ALA A 276 17.02 -10.91 -17.33
N GLY A 277 17.91 -10.41 -16.45
CA GLY A 277 19.34 -10.22 -16.75
C GLY A 277 19.66 -8.92 -17.45
N TYR A 278 18.80 -7.91 -17.35
CA TYR A 278 18.95 -6.60 -17.99
C TYR A 278 18.89 -5.46 -16.97
N LYS A 279 19.55 -4.35 -17.28
CA LYS A 279 19.46 -3.08 -16.54
C LYS A 279 19.13 -1.97 -17.53
N THR A 280 18.44 -0.92 -17.08
CA THR A 280 18.18 0.25 -17.92
C THR A 280 19.41 1.15 -18.00
N ILE A 281 19.64 1.76 -19.17
CA ILE A 281 20.72 2.73 -19.42
C ILE A 281 20.18 3.98 -20.11
N ASP A 282 20.93 5.09 -20.03
CA ASP A 282 20.64 6.38 -20.69
C ASP A 282 19.24 6.97 -20.41
N VAL A 283 18.65 6.60 -19.28
CA VAL A 283 17.26 6.88 -18.92
C VAL A 283 16.85 8.36 -19.08
N PRO A 284 17.61 9.37 -18.60
CA PRO A 284 17.19 10.77 -18.73
C PRO A 284 17.02 11.21 -20.20
N LYS A 285 17.86 10.70 -21.10
CA LYS A 285 17.81 11.01 -22.54
C LYS A 285 16.74 10.18 -23.25
N SER A 286 16.52 8.95 -22.81
CA SER A 286 15.58 8.02 -23.44
C SER A 286 14.12 8.40 -23.14
N ILE A 287 13.82 8.95 -21.95
CA ILE A 287 12.49 9.46 -21.59
C ILE A 287 12.00 10.55 -22.55
N ILE A 288 12.85 11.52 -22.89
CA ILE A 288 12.51 12.62 -23.81
C ILE A 288 12.05 12.08 -25.17
N ASN A 289 12.69 11.00 -25.60
CA ASN A 289 12.43 10.33 -26.87
C ASN A 289 11.44 9.16 -26.76
N GLN A 290 10.82 8.99 -25.58
CA GLN A 290 9.81 7.97 -25.30
C GLN A 290 10.25 6.53 -25.58
N TYR A 291 11.48 6.20 -25.21
CA TYR A 291 12.00 4.82 -25.25
C TYR A 291 12.84 4.48 -24.02
N ILE A 292 13.11 3.20 -23.84
CA ILE A 292 14.06 2.68 -22.84
C ILE A 292 14.96 1.65 -23.49
N THR A 293 16.26 1.76 -23.20
CA THR A 293 17.25 0.76 -23.57
C THR A 293 17.58 -0.10 -22.35
N PHE A 294 17.46 -1.41 -22.53
CA PHE A 294 17.81 -2.44 -21.59
C PHE A 294 19.17 -3.04 -22.01
N GLU A 295 20.22 -2.80 -21.23
CA GLU A 295 21.56 -3.38 -21.40
C GLU A 295 21.67 -4.67 -20.60
N ARG A 296 22.22 -5.71 -21.20
CA ARG A 296 22.46 -7.01 -20.56
C ARG A 296 23.46 -6.86 -19.40
N ILE A 297 23.11 -7.39 -18.23
CA ILE A 297 24.01 -7.41 -17.07
C ILE A 297 25.08 -8.47 -17.34
N LYS A 298 26.33 -8.02 -17.50
CA LYS A 298 27.49 -8.92 -17.58
C LYS A 298 27.85 -9.36 -16.16
N GLU A 299 27.93 -10.67 -15.92
CA GLU A 299 28.51 -11.16 -14.67
C GLU A 299 29.95 -10.63 -14.54
N PRO A 300 30.39 -10.23 -13.34
CA PRO A 300 31.78 -9.87 -13.16
C PRO A 300 32.64 -11.11 -13.47
N ASN A 301 33.57 -10.96 -14.42
CA ASN A 301 34.62 -11.94 -14.65
C ASN A 301 35.34 -12.18 -13.32
N HIS A 302 35.11 -13.33 -12.70
CA HIS A 302 36.05 -13.87 -11.73
C HIS A 302 37.29 -14.32 -12.53
N GLU A 303 38.20 -13.37 -12.78
CA GLU A 303 39.56 -13.69 -13.18
C GLU A 303 40.27 -14.35 -11.98
N ASN A 304 40.84 -15.53 -12.25
CA ASN A 304 41.54 -16.42 -11.33
C ASN A 304 42.73 -15.79 -10.62
#